data_AF-A0A1N7HSS6-F1
#
_entry.id   AF-A0A1N7HSS6-F1
#
_cell.length_a   1.000
_cell.length_b   1.000
_cell.length_c   1.000
_cell.angle_alpha   90.00
_cell.angle_beta   90.00
_cell.angle_gamma   90.00
#
_symmetry.space_group_name_H-M   'P 1'
#
loop_
_entity.id
_entity.type
_entity.pdbx_description
1 polymer ?
#
loop_
_entity_poly.entity_id
_entity_poly.type
_entity_poly.pdbx_seq_one_letter_code
_entity_poly.pdbx_strand_id
1 'polypeptide(L)'
;MSVKVKVAYCTQCNGYYSSTPAEIGHSNHPDIVDHFFYHGEPWFTLDHQTFAKYKRYENIEIRIIKLADHVKNDLTYCRCSKKKSVQKIAYRQELKELPINTESVEKYQIDTDIYFRDLYYTSKNFHGKTYHGITGNEKRMSI
;
A
#
# COMPACT_ATOMS: atom_id res chain seq x y z
N MET A 1 -3.81 -26.70 -30.11
CA MET A 1 -3.04 -25.43 -30.05
C MET A 1 -2.21 -25.44 -28.78
N SER A 2 -0.98 -24.91 -28.77
CA SER A 2 -0.20 -24.86 -27.53
C SER A 2 -0.68 -23.69 -26.66
N VAL A 3 -1.25 -23.99 -25.49
CA VAL A 3 -1.67 -22.97 -24.54
C VAL A 3 -0.45 -22.22 -23.98
N LYS A 4 -0.56 -20.89 -23.89
CA LYS A 4 0.47 -20.01 -23.33
C LYS A 4 0.02 -19.43 -22.01
N VAL A 5 0.97 -19.19 -21.13
CA VAL A 5 0.76 -18.59 -19.81
C VAL A 5 1.70 -17.40 -19.63
N LYS A 6 1.24 -16.39 -18.89
CA LYS A 6 2.06 -15.30 -18.35
C LYS A 6 2.55 -15.74 -16.98
N VAL A 7 3.85 -15.60 -16.74
CA VAL A 7 4.49 -16.00 -15.49
C VAL A 7 5.28 -14.82 -14.94
N ALA A 8 5.09 -14.54 -13.64
CA ALA A 8 5.81 -13.50 -12.92
C ALA A 8 7.08 -14.09 -12.29
N TYR A 9 8.21 -13.95 -12.96
CA TYR A 9 9.51 -14.45 -12.49
C TYR A 9 10.19 -13.46 -11.56
N CYS A 10 10.79 -13.98 -10.49
CA CYS A 10 11.66 -13.22 -9.61
C CYS A 10 13.06 -13.13 -10.20
N THR A 11 13.56 -11.92 -10.45
CA THR A 11 14.92 -11.73 -10.98
C THR A 11 16.03 -11.98 -9.95
N GLN A 12 15.68 -12.17 -8.67
CA GLN A 12 16.65 -12.44 -7.59
C GLN A 12 16.89 -13.93 -7.35
N CYS A 13 15.83 -14.74 -7.36
CA CYS A 13 15.91 -16.18 -7.05
C CYS A 13 15.55 -17.08 -8.23
N ASN A 14 15.23 -16.49 -9.39
CA ASN A 14 14.76 -17.17 -10.61
C ASN A 14 13.49 -18.02 -10.47
N GLY A 15 12.91 -18.11 -9.28
CA GLY A 15 11.61 -18.74 -9.08
C GLY A 15 10.46 -17.85 -9.53
N TYR A 16 9.28 -18.44 -9.76
CA TYR A 16 8.08 -17.69 -10.12
C TYR A 16 7.19 -17.40 -8.91
N TYR A 17 6.51 -16.26 -8.96
CA TYR A 17 5.66 -15.76 -7.87
C TYR A 17 4.18 -16.08 -8.11
N SER A 18 3.75 -15.99 -9.37
CA SER A 18 2.39 -16.32 -9.80
C SER A 18 2.38 -16.49 -11.31
N SER A 19 1.30 -17.07 -11.84
CA SER A 19 1.09 -17.29 -13.27
C SER A 19 -0.40 -17.21 -13.61
N THR A 20 -0.71 -16.97 -14.88
CA THR A 20 -2.09 -16.82 -15.38
C THR A 20 -2.13 -17.18 -16.87
N PRO A 21 -3.28 -17.55 -17.46
CA PRO A 21 -3.39 -17.73 -18.90
C PRO A 21 -2.92 -16.48 -19.67
N ALA A 22 -2.28 -16.67 -20.82
CA ALA A 22 -1.82 -15.51 -21.60
C ALA A 22 -3.01 -14.72 -22.17
N GLU A 23 -4.08 -15.42 -22.52
CA GLU A 23 -5.29 -14.89 -23.14
C GLU A 23 -6.50 -15.20 -22.26
N ILE A 24 -7.40 -14.21 -22.12
CA ILE A 24 -8.58 -14.30 -21.25
C ILE A 24 -9.53 -15.42 -21.72
N GLY A 25 -9.60 -15.69 -23.02
CA GLY A 25 -10.42 -16.76 -23.58
C GLY A 25 -9.96 -18.17 -23.23
N HIS A 26 -8.73 -18.35 -22.74
CA HIS A 26 -8.17 -19.66 -22.39
C HIS A 26 -8.45 -20.10 -20.95
N SER A 27 -9.15 -19.29 -20.13
CA SER A 27 -9.47 -19.65 -18.74
C SER A 27 -10.27 -20.94 -18.59
N ASN A 28 -11.08 -21.28 -19.60
CA ASN A 28 -11.90 -22.50 -19.62
C ASN A 28 -11.23 -23.66 -20.38
N HIS A 29 -9.98 -23.51 -20.81
CA HIS A 29 -9.25 -24.59 -21.48
C HIS A 29 -8.98 -25.73 -20.47
N PRO A 30 -9.22 -27.01 -20.81
CA PRO A 30 -9.03 -28.13 -19.89
C PRO A 30 -7.67 -28.13 -19.20
N ASP A 31 -6.57 -27.97 -19.95
CA ASP A 31 -5.21 -27.91 -19.39
C ASP A 31 -5.00 -26.74 -18.41
N ILE A 32 -5.70 -25.62 -18.59
CA ILE A 32 -5.61 -24.46 -17.69
C ILE A 32 -6.40 -24.72 -16.41
N VAL A 33 -7.59 -25.29 -16.55
CA VAL A 33 -8.45 -25.66 -15.43
C VAL A 33 -7.77 -26.72 -14.56
N ASP A 34 -7.20 -27.75 -15.19
CA ASP A 34 -6.44 -28.80 -14.50
C ASP A 34 -5.22 -28.21 -13.77
N HIS A 35 -4.44 -27.37 -14.45
CA HIS A 35 -3.30 -26.71 -13.83
C HIS A 35 -3.68 -25.75 -12.69
N PHE A 36 -4.82 -25.07 -12.79
CA PHE A 36 -5.37 -24.28 -11.69
C PHE A 36 -5.79 -25.17 -10.51
N PHE A 37 -6.42 -26.32 -10.74
CA PHE A 37 -6.76 -27.26 -9.66
C PHE A 37 -5.52 -27.87 -9.00
N TYR A 38 -4.43 -28.06 -9.75
CA TYR A 38 -3.18 -28.59 -9.23
C TYR A 38 -2.41 -27.58 -8.36
N HIS A 39 -2.26 -26.32 -8.79
CA HIS A 39 -1.48 -25.32 -8.06
C HIS A 39 -2.30 -24.35 -7.20
N GLY A 40 -3.45 -23.92 -7.72
CA GLY A 40 -4.29 -22.90 -7.12
C GLY A 40 -3.60 -21.55 -6.88
N GLU A 41 -4.31 -20.67 -6.19
CA GLU A 41 -3.74 -19.41 -5.75
C GLU A 41 -2.76 -19.61 -4.58
N PRO A 42 -1.66 -18.83 -4.50
CA PRO A 42 -1.33 -17.67 -5.35
C PRO A 42 -0.54 -18.04 -6.62
N TRP A 43 -0.16 -19.31 -6.79
CA TRP A 43 0.81 -19.74 -7.79
C TRP A 43 0.26 -19.73 -9.22
N PHE A 44 -1.03 -20.00 -9.37
CA PHE A 44 -1.75 -19.89 -10.63
C PHE A 44 -3.13 -19.25 -10.39
N THR A 45 -3.45 -18.18 -11.12
CA THR A 45 -4.74 -17.48 -11.02
C THR A 45 -5.41 -17.37 -12.37
N LEU A 46 -6.73 -17.62 -12.40
CA LEU A 46 -7.56 -17.40 -13.58
C LEU A 46 -7.95 -15.92 -13.75
N ASP A 47 -7.86 -15.14 -12.66
CA ASP A 47 -8.15 -13.71 -12.68
C ASP A 47 -6.92 -12.91 -13.12
N HIS A 48 -7.02 -12.37 -14.34
CA HIS A 48 -5.98 -11.55 -14.93
C HIS A 48 -5.79 -10.22 -14.17
N GLN A 49 -6.82 -9.71 -13.49
CA GLN A 49 -6.71 -8.48 -12.70
C GLN A 49 -5.87 -8.72 -11.44
N THR A 50 -6.05 -9.86 -10.79
CA THR A 50 -5.22 -10.29 -9.66
C THR A 50 -3.77 -10.49 -10.10
N PHE A 51 -3.53 -11.14 -11.25
CA PHE A 51 -2.18 -11.26 -11.79
C PHE A 51 -1.53 -9.91 -12.12
N ALA A 52 -2.29 -8.95 -12.64
CA ALA A 52 -1.77 -7.63 -13.02
C ALA A 52 -1.16 -6.85 -11.84
N LYS A 53 -1.53 -7.17 -10.60
CA LYS A 53 -0.94 -6.58 -9.39
C LYS A 53 0.55 -6.93 -9.28
N TYR A 54 0.98 -8.09 -9.76
CA TYR A 54 2.37 -8.56 -9.65
C TYR A 54 3.37 -7.75 -10.49
N LYS A 55 2.90 -7.07 -11.53
CA LYS A 55 3.71 -6.12 -12.31
C LYS A 55 4.23 -4.94 -11.49
N ARG A 56 3.60 -4.65 -10.35
CA ARG A 56 3.95 -3.53 -9.46
C ARG A 56 4.88 -3.95 -8.33
N TYR A 57 5.43 -5.17 -8.35
CA TYR A 57 6.40 -5.60 -7.35
C TYR A 57 7.82 -5.46 -7.89
N GLU A 58 8.76 -5.17 -7.00
CA GLU A 58 10.16 -5.07 -7.36
C GLU A 58 10.75 -6.43 -7.75
N ASN A 59 11.74 -6.40 -8.64
CA ASN A 59 12.47 -7.59 -9.08
C ASN A 59 11.54 -8.70 -9.62
N ILE A 60 10.50 -8.28 -10.34
CA ILE A 60 9.57 -9.16 -11.06
C ILE A 60 9.66 -8.85 -12.55
N GLU A 61 9.81 -9.91 -13.34
CA GLU A 61 9.76 -9.86 -14.80
C GLU A 61 8.60 -10.74 -15.29
N ILE A 62 7.74 -10.20 -16.15
CA ILE A 62 6.64 -10.97 -16.73
C ILE A 62 7.12 -11.60 -18.04
N ARG A 63 7.10 -12.93 -18.11
CA ARG A 63 7.43 -13.68 -19.34
C ARG A 63 6.22 -14.45 -19.81
N ILE A 64 6.08 -14.58 -21.14
CA ILE A 64 5.05 -15.41 -21.76
C ILE A 64 5.72 -16.70 -22.23
N ILE A 65 5.28 -17.83 -21.72
CA ILE A 65 5.84 -19.16 -22.05
C ILE A 65 4.71 -20.14 -22.38
N LYS A 66 5.06 -21.29 -22.95
CA LYS A 66 4.10 -22.38 -23.16
C LYS A 66 3.79 -23.05 -21.83
N LEU A 67 2.55 -23.46 -21.63
CA LEU A 67 2.12 -24.17 -20.42
C LEU A 67 2.97 -25.42 -20.18
N ALA A 68 3.23 -26.21 -21.22
CA ALA A 68 4.07 -27.40 -21.12
C ALA A 68 5.51 -27.12 -20.65
N ASP A 69 6.06 -25.93 -20.92
CA ASP A 69 7.39 -25.55 -20.45
C ASP A 69 7.35 -24.96 -19.03
N HIS A 70 6.22 -24.36 -18.65
CA HIS A 70 5.98 -23.93 -17.28
C HIS A 70 5.90 -25.13 -16.33
N VAL A 71 5.15 -26.16 -16.71
CA VAL A 71 4.96 -27.40 -15.93
C VAL A 71 6.29 -28.09 -15.61
N LYS A 72 7.28 -28.04 -16.52
CA LYS A 72 8.61 -28.61 -16.27
C LYS A 72 9.36 -27.95 -15.10
N ASN A 73 9.01 -26.71 -14.77
CA ASN A 73 9.67 -25.89 -13.74
C ASN A 73 8.69 -25.45 -12.65
N ASP A 74 7.55 -26.12 -12.53
CA ASP A 74 6.43 -25.72 -11.67
C ASP A 74 6.75 -25.78 -10.15
N LEU A 75 7.81 -26.49 -9.76
CA LEU A 75 8.27 -26.53 -8.37
C LEU A 75 9.17 -25.34 -7.99
N THR A 76 9.54 -24.48 -8.95
CA THR A 76 10.48 -23.37 -8.72
C THR A 76 9.79 -22.12 -8.19
N TYR A 77 9.18 -22.22 -7.01
CA TYR A 77 8.46 -21.11 -6.38
C TYR A 77 9.39 -20.05 -5.79
N CYS A 78 9.09 -18.78 -6.03
CA CYS A 78 9.75 -17.66 -5.38
C CYS A 78 9.27 -17.51 -3.92
N ARG A 79 10.22 -17.54 -2.98
CA ARG A 79 9.97 -17.31 -1.54
C ARG A 79 10.49 -15.96 -1.02
N CYS A 80 10.95 -15.09 -1.92
CA CYS A 80 11.46 -13.77 -1.54
C CYS A 80 10.35 -12.90 -0.96
N SER A 81 10.68 -12.09 0.05
CA SER A 81 9.79 -11.02 0.51
C SER A 81 9.73 -9.92 -0.54
N LYS A 82 8.56 -9.73 -1.16
CA LYS A 82 8.36 -8.78 -2.27
C LYS A 82 7.77 -7.48 -1.77
N LYS A 83 8.49 -6.38 -2.00
CA LYS A 83 8.01 -5.01 -1.78
C LYS A 83 7.29 -4.51 -3.03
N LYS A 84 6.22 -3.73 -2.83
CA LYS A 84 5.58 -3.01 -3.94
C LYS A 84 6.55 -1.93 -4.43
N SER A 85 6.80 -1.88 -5.73
CA SER A 85 7.61 -0.84 -6.35
C SER A 85 6.91 0.49 -6.14
N VAL A 86 7.56 1.42 -5.46
CA VAL A 86 7.09 2.80 -5.37
C VAL A 86 7.35 3.44 -6.72
N GLN A 87 6.30 3.62 -7.53
CA GLN A 87 6.40 4.50 -8.68
C GLN A 87 6.66 5.90 -8.14
N LYS A 88 7.88 6.40 -8.28
CA LYS A 88 8.18 7.81 -8.01
C LYS A 88 7.36 8.61 -9.01
N ILE A 89 6.25 9.20 -8.55
CA ILE A 89 5.52 10.19 -9.32
C ILE A 89 6.51 11.35 -9.49
N ALA A 90 7.05 11.49 -10.70
CA ALA A 90 7.86 12.65 -11.05
C ALA A 90 6.90 13.84 -11.17
N TYR A 91 6.64 14.52 -10.05
CA TYR A 91 6.01 15.82 -10.08
C TYR A 91 6.97 16.77 -10.78
N ARG A 92 6.74 17.06 -12.08
CA ARG A 92 7.29 18.27 -12.70
C ARG A 92 6.57 19.44 -12.02
N GLN A 93 7.16 19.97 -10.96
CA GLN A 93 6.80 21.29 -10.47
C GLN A 93 7.28 22.30 -11.52
N GLU A 94 6.38 22.71 -12.41
CA GLU A 94 6.55 24.00 -13.07
C GLU A 94 6.41 25.06 -11.96
N LEU A 95 7.53 25.72 -11.63
CA LEU A 95 7.55 26.88 -10.73
C LEU A 95 6.76 28.01 -11.40
N LYS A 96 5.43 28.00 -11.24
CA LYS A 96 4.63 29.20 -11.39
C LYS A 96 4.76 29.95 -10.08
N GLU A 97 5.57 30.99 -10.08
CA GLU A 97 5.61 31.98 -9.00
C GLU A 97 4.22 32.62 -8.91
N LEU A 98 3.39 32.11 -8.02
CA LEU A 98 2.17 32.77 -7.58
C LEU A 98 2.56 33.74 -6.47
N PRO A 99 2.14 35.02 -6.53
CA PRO A 99 2.43 35.97 -5.48
C PRO A 99 1.78 35.49 -4.18
N ILE A 100 2.61 35.16 -3.19
CA ILE A 100 2.17 34.79 -1.86
C ILE A 100 1.62 36.05 -1.20
N ASN A 101 0.31 36.07 -0.94
CA ASN A 101 -0.29 37.11 -0.11
C ASN A 101 0.11 36.83 1.36
N THR A 102 1.05 37.60 1.88
CA THR A 102 1.64 37.43 3.22
C THR A 102 0.66 37.64 4.36
N GLU A 103 -0.40 38.43 4.17
CA GLU A 103 -1.40 38.72 5.21
C GLU A 103 -2.24 37.49 5.59
N SER A 104 -2.50 36.58 4.64
CA SER A 104 -3.28 35.37 4.93
C SER A 104 -2.46 34.30 5.64
N VAL A 105 -1.13 34.27 5.39
CA VAL A 105 -0.20 33.31 6.02
C VAL A 105 0.02 33.64 7.49
N GLU A 106 0.17 34.92 7.83
CA GLU A 106 0.34 35.36 9.22
C GLU A 106 -0.91 35.07 10.06
N LYS A 107 -2.11 35.32 9.51
CA LYS A 107 -3.36 35.00 10.19
C LYS A 107 -3.53 33.51 10.44
N TYR A 108 -3.21 32.67 9.45
CA TYR A 108 -3.26 31.22 9.60
C TYR A 108 -2.28 30.71 10.66
N GLN A 109 -1.08 31.28 10.77
CA GLN A 109 -0.11 30.91 11.80
C GLN A 109 -0.61 31.27 13.20
N ILE A 110 -1.16 32.47 13.38
CA ILE A 110 -1.70 32.92 14.67
C ILE A 110 -2.88 32.04 15.11
N ASP A 111 -3.82 31.75 14.21
CA ASP A 111 -4.99 30.92 14.52
C ASP A 111 -4.59 29.46 14.86
N THR A 112 -3.56 28.96 14.18
CA THR A 112 -3.01 27.61 14.43
C THR A 112 -2.33 27.52 15.80
N ASP A 113 -1.57 28.55 16.19
CA ASP A 113 -0.91 28.60 17.49
C ASP A 113 -1.91 28.71 18.65
N ILE A 114 -3.00 29.46 18.47
CA ILE A 114 -4.10 29.54 19.46
C ILE A 114 -4.78 28.18 19.60
N TYR A 115 -5.10 27.50 18.49
CA TYR A 115 -5.75 26.19 18.49
C TYR A 115 -4.94 25.15 19.26
N PHE A 116 -3.63 25.04 18.99
CA PHE A 116 -2.78 24.07 19.67
C PHE A 116 -2.53 24.40 21.14
N ARG A 117 -2.47 25.69 21.48
CA ARG A 117 -2.36 26.14 22.87
C ARG A 117 -3.61 25.76 23.67
N ASP A 118 -4.81 25.99 23.14
CA ASP A 118 -6.05 25.66 23.82
C ASP A 118 -6.24 24.14 23.98
N LEU A 119 -5.83 23.34 22.99
CA LEU A 119 -5.82 21.89 23.09
C LEU A 119 -4.88 21.38 24.21
N TYR A 120 -3.70 22.01 24.33
CA TYR A 120 -2.73 21.68 25.37
C TYR A 120 -3.27 21.98 26.77
N TYR A 121 -3.89 23.14 26.99
CA TYR A 121 -4.52 23.46 28.28
C TYR A 121 -5.71 22.53 28.60
N THR A 122 -6.52 22.19 27.60
CA THR A 122 -7.68 21.30 27.79
C THR A 122 -7.23 19.89 28.18
N SER A 123 -6.22 19.35 27.48
CA SER A 123 -5.67 18.02 27.80
C SER A 123 -5.01 17.95 29.17
N LYS A 124 -4.29 19.00 29.59
CA LYS A 124 -3.68 19.10 30.93
C LYS A 124 -4.72 19.16 32.05
N ASN A 125 -5.86 19.82 31.83
CA ASN A 125 -6.94 19.91 32.82
C ASN A 125 -7.72 18.60 32.98
N PHE A 126 -7.77 17.75 31.93
CA PHE A 126 -8.46 16.45 31.99
C PHE A 126 -7.65 15.34 32.67
N HIS A 127 -6.32 15.43 32.70
CA HIS A 127 -5.45 14.44 33.35
C HIS A 127 -5.02 14.80 34.78
N GLY A 128 -5.57 15.88 35.36
CA GLY A 128 -5.16 16.43 36.66
C GLY A 128 -6.24 16.46 37.75
N LYS A 129 -7.27 15.61 37.71
CA LYS A 129 -8.23 15.46 38.82
C LYS A 129 -8.17 14.07 39.44
N THR A 130 -7.16 13.83 40.26
CA THR A 130 -7.39 13.07 41.49
C THR A 130 -8.32 13.91 42.37
N TYR A 131 -9.50 13.37 42.67
CA TYR A 131 -10.40 13.87 43.69
C TYR A 131 -9.63 14.18 44.98
N HIS A 132 -9.72 15.41 45.48
CA HIS A 132 -9.57 15.69 46.90
C HIS A 132 -10.55 16.79 47.32
N GLY A 133 -11.49 16.39 48.16
CA GLY A 133 -12.01 17.10 49.32
C GLY A 133 -12.35 18.58 49.17
N ILE A 134 -13.64 18.87 49.30
CA ILE A 134 -14.14 20.14 49.82
C ILE A 134 -13.45 20.43 51.15
N THR A 135 -12.65 21.49 51.23
CA THR A 135 -12.49 22.28 52.46
C THR A 135 -12.37 23.75 52.06
N GLY A 136 -13.47 24.47 52.25
CA GLY A 136 -13.46 25.92 52.20
C GLY A 136 -12.61 26.48 53.32
N ASN A 137 -11.87 27.55 53.03
CA ASN A 137 -11.46 28.50 54.04
C ASN A 137 -11.44 29.88 53.40
N GLU A 138 -12.55 30.59 53.56
CA GLU A 138 -12.62 32.03 53.34
C GLU A 138 -11.67 32.71 54.33
N LYS A 139 -10.57 33.27 53.84
CA LYS A 139 -9.96 34.42 54.49
C LYS A 139 -10.32 35.67 53.71
N ARG A 140 -11.36 36.35 54.22
CA ARG A 140 -11.64 37.77 54.02
C ARG A 140 -10.34 38.57 54.13
N MET A 141 -10.04 39.36 53.10
CA MET A 141 -9.34 40.62 53.27
C MET A 141 -10.24 41.73 52.75
N SER A 142 -10.72 42.52 53.71
CA SER A 142 -11.49 43.74 53.55
C SER A 142 -10.67 44.81 52.83
N ILE A 143 -11.38 45.69 52.11
CA ILE A 143 -10.96 47.07 51.87
C ILE A 143 -11.27 47.88 53.13
#